data_AF-A0A6M0JSF4-F1
#
_entry.id   AF-A0A6M0JSF4-F1
#
_cell.length_a   1.000
_cell.length_b   1.000
_cell.length_c   1.000
_cell.angle_alpha   90.00
_cell.angle_beta   90.00
_cell.angle_gamma   90.00
#
_symmetry.space_group_name_H-M   'P 1'
#
loop_
_entity.id
_entity.type
_entity.pdbx_description
1 polymer ?
#
loop_
_entity_poly.entity_id
_entity_poly.type
_entity_poly.pdbx_seq_one_letter_code
_entity_poly.pdbx_strand_id
1 'polypeptide(L)'
;MTERNLPTLKTIREVEPGTFIFERPLALPPAFCEAVIERFEASPEHQYAGRIGQLRAENHSIKRTTDLVVSNKPDWKDIDQMFFASLAAAVKEFREAFPYFKGPFKDEGYQVQRYRAGEYYHWHIDSGSHELSQRQLVALWYLNDVPGPGGETEFLHQGISVRPECGKLVLFPPFWTHEHRAVEVREGAKYIATTWVIFA
;
A
#
# COMPACT_ATOMS: atom_id res chain seq x y z
N MET A 1 31.80 -15.81 -0.57
CA MET A 1 30.49 -15.18 -0.83
C MET A 1 30.80 -13.75 -1.22
N THR A 2 30.57 -13.36 -2.47
CA THR A 2 30.68 -11.95 -2.86
C THR A 2 29.52 -11.20 -2.22
N GLU A 3 29.81 -10.24 -1.36
CA GLU A 3 28.83 -9.25 -0.92
C GLU A 3 28.19 -8.63 -2.16
N ARG A 4 26.89 -8.85 -2.35
CA ARG A 4 26.15 -8.10 -3.36
C ARG A 4 25.99 -6.69 -2.82
N ASN A 5 26.89 -5.79 -3.20
CA ASN A 5 26.70 -4.36 -3.02
C ASN A 5 25.54 -3.92 -3.91
N LEU A 6 24.33 -3.91 -3.37
CA LEU A 6 23.16 -3.35 -4.04
C LEU A 6 23.40 -1.84 -4.21
N PRO A 7 23.11 -1.27 -5.39
CA PRO A 7 23.11 0.17 -5.58
C PRO A 7 22.31 0.89 -4.51
N THR A 8 22.90 1.96 -3.95
CA THR A 8 22.21 2.80 -2.96
C THR A 8 21.03 3.50 -3.61
N LEU A 9 19.83 3.20 -3.11
CA LEU A 9 18.60 3.91 -3.44
C LEU A 9 18.69 5.33 -2.86
N LYS A 10 18.19 6.32 -3.60
CA LYS A 10 18.35 7.75 -3.28
C LYS A 10 17.22 8.30 -2.43
N THR A 11 16.00 7.93 -2.77
CA THR A 11 14.78 8.40 -2.11
C THR A 11 14.04 7.28 -1.39
N ILE A 12 14.32 6.04 -1.74
CA ILE A 12 13.81 4.84 -1.08
C ILE A 12 14.86 4.33 -0.10
N ARG A 13 14.44 3.91 1.11
CA ARG A 13 15.29 3.21 2.07
C ARG A 13 14.63 1.95 2.55
N GLU A 14 15.42 0.93 2.85
CA GLU A 14 14.93 -0.22 3.62
C GLU A 14 14.70 0.23 5.07
N VAL A 15 13.59 -0.20 5.68
CA VAL A 15 13.24 0.20 7.06
C VAL A 15 14.30 -0.31 8.03
N GLU A 16 14.69 -1.58 7.88
CA GLU A 16 15.86 -2.17 8.52
C GLU A 16 16.56 -3.14 7.55
N PRO A 17 17.90 -3.29 7.62
CA PRO A 17 18.64 -4.14 6.70
C PRO A 17 18.14 -5.58 6.65
N GLY A 18 17.84 -6.08 5.44
CA GLY A 18 17.43 -7.47 5.20
C GLY A 18 15.95 -7.78 5.46
N THR A 19 15.13 -6.77 5.75
CA THR A 19 13.69 -6.92 5.95
C THR A 19 12.90 -6.98 4.64
N PHE A 20 13.45 -6.44 3.55
CA PHE A 20 12.80 -6.19 2.26
C PHE A 20 11.53 -5.33 2.35
N ILE A 21 11.41 -4.55 3.43
CA ILE A 21 10.37 -3.54 3.62
C ILE A 21 11.02 -2.19 3.34
N PHE A 22 10.53 -1.50 2.33
CA PHE A 22 11.09 -0.22 1.91
C PHE A 22 10.09 0.90 2.10
N GLU A 23 10.59 2.08 2.44
CA GLU A 23 9.78 3.28 2.51
C GLU A 23 10.39 4.42 1.70
N ARG A 24 9.51 5.26 1.17
CA ARG A 24 9.83 6.53 0.53
C ARG A 24 8.97 7.62 1.16
N PRO A 25 9.51 8.41 2.09
CA PRO A 25 8.81 9.57 2.64
C PRO A 25 8.42 10.57 1.54
N LEU A 26 7.27 11.22 1.69
CA LEU A 26 6.78 12.26 0.78
C LEU A 26 6.79 11.82 -0.71
N ALA A 27 6.44 10.56 -0.97
CA ALA A 27 6.22 10.05 -2.32
C ALA A 27 4.97 10.66 -2.98
N LEU A 28 4.05 11.20 -2.18
CA LEU A 28 2.93 12.02 -2.61
C LEU A 28 2.95 13.38 -1.87
N PRO A 29 2.58 14.49 -2.54
CA PRO A 29 2.42 15.78 -1.87
C PRO A 29 1.27 15.74 -0.85
N PRO A 30 1.41 16.36 0.34
CA PRO A 30 0.34 16.40 1.33
C PRO A 30 -1.00 16.96 0.81
N ALA A 31 -0.95 18.02 -0.01
CA ALA A 31 -2.15 18.58 -0.63
C ALA A 31 -2.87 17.61 -1.58
N PHE A 32 -2.13 16.70 -2.23
CA PHE A 32 -2.75 15.65 -3.02
C PHE A 32 -3.44 14.61 -2.13
N CYS A 33 -2.78 14.22 -1.03
CA CYS A 33 -3.37 13.29 -0.07
C CYS A 33 -4.69 13.83 0.52
N GLU A 34 -4.73 15.12 0.89
CA GLU A 34 -5.93 15.82 1.35
C GLU A 34 -7.04 15.80 0.28
N ALA A 35 -6.72 16.16 -0.96
CA ALA A 35 -7.67 16.14 -2.07
C ALA A 35 -8.27 14.74 -2.33
N VAL A 36 -7.48 13.67 -2.16
CA VAL A 36 -7.97 12.29 -2.27
C VAL A 36 -8.97 11.98 -1.15
N ILE A 37 -8.67 12.39 0.10
CA ILE A 37 -9.53 12.15 1.25
C ILE A 37 -10.85 12.93 1.12
N GLU A 38 -10.79 14.20 0.76
CA GLU A 38 -11.98 15.03 0.54
C GLU A 38 -12.90 14.41 -0.52
N ARG A 39 -12.33 13.98 -1.66
CA ARG A 39 -13.11 13.33 -2.72
C ARG A 39 -13.65 11.98 -2.29
N PHE A 40 -12.89 11.21 -1.52
CA PHE A 40 -13.37 9.94 -0.97
C PHE A 40 -14.61 10.17 -0.10
N GLU A 41 -14.56 11.08 0.86
CA GLU A 41 -15.69 11.39 1.75
C GLU A 41 -16.88 12.00 1.01
N ALA A 42 -16.64 12.75 -0.07
CA ALA A 42 -17.68 13.32 -0.93
C ALA A 42 -18.33 12.31 -1.91
N SER A 43 -17.83 11.07 -2.00
CA SER A 43 -18.33 10.02 -2.91
C SER A 43 -18.85 8.77 -2.19
N PRO A 44 -19.81 8.88 -1.26
CA PRO A 44 -20.36 7.72 -0.54
C PRO A 44 -21.01 6.66 -1.45
N GLU A 45 -21.50 7.05 -2.63
CA GLU A 45 -22.07 6.16 -3.65
C GLU A 45 -21.03 5.22 -4.30
N HIS A 46 -19.74 5.48 -4.09
CA HIS A 46 -18.65 4.65 -4.58
C HIS A 46 -17.97 3.83 -3.49
N GLN A 47 -18.32 4.07 -2.23
CA GLN A 47 -17.77 3.39 -1.07
C GLN A 47 -18.49 2.06 -0.82
N TYR A 48 -17.75 1.05 -0.37
CA TYR A 48 -18.30 -0.24 0.04
C TYR A 48 -17.48 -0.84 1.18
N ALA A 49 -18.04 -1.83 1.89
CA ALA A 49 -17.34 -2.51 2.96
C ALA A 49 -16.12 -3.28 2.43
N GLY A 50 -15.02 -3.25 3.18
CA GLY A 50 -13.78 -3.93 2.81
C GLY A 50 -13.97 -5.42 2.54
N ARG A 51 -13.37 -5.88 1.44
CA ARG A 51 -13.45 -7.28 0.98
C ARG A 51 -12.10 -7.97 1.05
N ILE A 52 -12.13 -9.29 1.27
CA ILE A 52 -10.94 -10.14 1.40
C ILE A 52 -10.92 -11.27 0.37
N GLY A 53 -9.70 -11.69 0.02
CA GLY A 53 -9.44 -12.86 -0.82
C GLY A 53 -9.99 -12.79 -2.24
N GLN A 54 -9.87 -13.90 -2.96
CA GLN A 54 -10.27 -14.02 -4.38
C GLN A 54 -11.77 -13.83 -4.59
N LEU A 55 -12.58 -14.37 -3.69
CA LEU A 55 -14.04 -14.30 -3.77
C LEU A 55 -14.58 -12.91 -3.41
N ARG A 56 -13.70 -11.97 -3.03
CA ARG A 56 -14.05 -10.62 -2.57
C ARG A 56 -15.18 -10.64 -1.54
N ALA A 57 -15.03 -11.53 -0.55
CA ALA A 57 -16.03 -11.72 0.49
C ALA A 57 -15.90 -10.64 1.56
N GLU A 58 -17.04 -10.20 2.10
CA GLU A 58 -17.08 -9.32 3.27
C GLU A 58 -16.94 -10.18 4.53
N ASN A 59 -15.91 -9.92 5.33
CA ASN A 59 -15.69 -10.63 6.59
C ASN A 59 -15.14 -9.68 7.66
N HIS A 60 -16.07 -9.10 8.42
CA HIS A 60 -15.79 -8.15 9.50
C HIS A 60 -15.02 -8.73 10.68
N SER A 61 -14.84 -10.06 10.77
CA SER A 61 -13.94 -10.65 11.77
C SER A 61 -12.47 -10.53 11.36
N ILE A 62 -12.18 -10.34 10.07
CA ILE A 62 -10.82 -10.27 9.53
C ILE A 62 -10.46 -8.85 9.09
N LYS A 63 -11.35 -8.19 8.33
CA LYS A 63 -11.13 -6.84 7.77
C LYS A 63 -12.33 -5.96 8.06
N ARG A 64 -12.08 -4.79 8.62
CA ARG A 64 -13.06 -3.71 8.79
C ARG A 64 -12.47 -2.46 8.17
N THR A 65 -12.95 -2.11 7.00
CA THR A 65 -12.60 -0.88 6.28
C THR A 65 -13.77 -0.41 5.45
N THR A 66 -13.70 0.85 5.02
CA THR A 66 -14.48 1.35 3.88
C THR A 66 -13.53 1.49 2.70
N ASP A 67 -13.82 0.84 1.57
CA ASP A 67 -12.96 0.79 0.38
C ASP A 67 -13.64 1.50 -0.82
N LEU A 68 -12.83 2.04 -1.74
CA LEU A 68 -13.24 2.64 -3.01
C LEU A 68 -12.17 2.36 -4.08
N VAL A 69 -12.56 1.75 -5.21
CA VAL A 69 -11.66 1.57 -6.37
C VAL A 69 -11.63 2.84 -7.20
N VAL A 70 -10.43 3.38 -7.43
CA VAL A 70 -10.19 4.64 -8.17
C VAL A 70 -10.17 4.38 -9.68
N SER A 71 -9.43 3.36 -10.12
CA SER A 71 -9.03 3.19 -11.52
C SER A 71 -10.15 2.88 -12.52
N ASN A 72 -11.35 2.56 -12.05
CA ASN A 72 -12.49 2.26 -12.91
C ASN A 72 -13.50 3.41 -13.02
N LYS A 73 -13.13 4.63 -12.59
CA LYS A 73 -14.03 5.79 -12.53
C LYS A 73 -13.46 6.96 -13.33
N PRO A 74 -14.21 7.49 -14.32
CA PRO A 74 -13.77 8.65 -15.10
C PRO A 74 -13.41 9.87 -14.24
N ASP A 75 -14.19 10.15 -13.20
CA ASP A 75 -14.03 11.32 -12.32
C ASP A 75 -12.87 11.18 -11.30
N TRP A 76 -12.16 10.06 -11.34
CA TRP A 76 -11.00 9.76 -10.50
C TRP A 76 -9.70 9.61 -11.30
N LYS A 77 -9.74 9.89 -12.60
CA LYS A 77 -8.61 9.67 -13.51
C LYS A 77 -7.37 10.51 -13.16
N ASP A 78 -7.55 11.71 -12.65
CA ASP A 78 -6.46 12.57 -12.17
C ASP A 78 -5.75 11.98 -10.94
N ILE A 79 -6.52 11.42 -10.00
CA ILE A 79 -6.00 10.73 -8.82
C ILE A 79 -5.27 9.44 -9.22
N ASP A 80 -5.85 8.64 -10.12
CA ASP A 80 -5.24 7.44 -10.69
C ASP A 80 -3.88 7.75 -11.33
N GLN A 81 -3.82 8.78 -12.18
CA GLN A 81 -2.59 9.21 -12.85
C GLN A 81 -1.49 9.64 -11.88
N MET A 82 -1.85 10.28 -10.76
CA MET A 82 -0.88 10.68 -9.74
C MET A 82 -0.31 9.47 -8.99
N PHE A 83 -1.16 8.50 -8.60
CA PHE A 83 -0.68 7.27 -7.99
C PHE A 83 0.23 6.49 -8.95
N PHE A 84 -0.16 6.39 -10.24
CA PHE A 84 0.66 5.80 -11.28
C PHE A 84 2.02 6.49 -11.43
N ALA A 85 2.05 7.83 -11.48
CA ALA A 85 3.30 8.57 -11.57
C ALA A 85 4.20 8.35 -10.34
N SER A 86 3.61 8.31 -9.13
CA SER A 86 4.32 8.04 -7.88
C SER A 86 4.95 6.64 -7.88
N LEU A 87 4.16 5.62 -8.26
CA LEU A 87 4.62 4.24 -8.38
C LEU A 87 5.71 4.10 -9.44
N ALA A 88 5.51 4.67 -10.63
CA ALA A 88 6.46 4.60 -11.73
C ALA A 88 7.82 5.22 -11.33
N ALA A 89 7.81 6.35 -10.62
CA ALA A 89 9.03 6.97 -10.09
C ALA A 89 9.73 6.05 -9.07
N ALA A 90 8.98 5.40 -8.18
CA ALA A 90 9.53 4.49 -7.19
C ALA A 90 10.11 3.23 -7.85
N VAL A 91 9.38 2.57 -8.75
CA VAL A 91 9.83 1.36 -9.46
C VAL A 91 11.02 1.65 -10.38
N LYS A 92 11.12 2.85 -10.95
CA LYS A 92 12.29 3.29 -11.74
C LYS A 92 13.56 3.36 -10.88
N GLU A 93 13.46 3.78 -9.63
CA GLU A 93 14.60 3.78 -8.71
C GLU A 93 14.86 2.36 -8.17
N PHE A 94 13.80 1.64 -7.77
CA PHE A 94 13.88 0.32 -7.15
C PHE A 94 14.55 -0.72 -8.04
N ARG A 95 14.34 -0.66 -9.37
CA ARG A 95 14.98 -1.56 -10.35
C ARG A 95 16.49 -1.41 -10.47
N GLU A 96 17.07 -0.31 -9.98
CA GLU A 96 18.52 -0.14 -9.92
C GLU A 96 19.13 -1.08 -8.88
N ALA A 97 18.50 -1.18 -7.70
CA ALA A 97 18.87 -2.14 -6.67
C ALA A 97 18.46 -3.57 -7.05
N PHE A 98 17.29 -3.75 -7.65
CA PHE A 98 16.71 -5.07 -7.90
C PHE A 98 16.46 -5.31 -9.40
N PRO A 99 17.42 -5.94 -10.12
CA PRO A 99 17.31 -6.20 -11.55
C PRO A 99 16.05 -6.95 -11.98
N TYR A 100 15.44 -7.71 -11.05
CA TYR A 100 14.14 -8.36 -11.25
C TYR A 100 13.06 -7.39 -11.78
N PHE A 101 13.04 -6.14 -11.30
CA PHE A 101 12.06 -5.12 -11.71
C PHE A 101 12.42 -4.35 -12.99
N LYS A 102 13.45 -4.79 -13.75
CA LYS A 102 13.78 -4.22 -15.07
C LYS A 102 12.88 -4.73 -16.20
N GLY A 103 12.20 -5.85 -15.99
CA GLY A 103 11.23 -6.40 -16.92
C GLY A 103 9.97 -5.54 -17.10
N PRO A 104 9.05 -5.96 -17.98
CA PRO A 104 7.78 -5.28 -18.16
C PRO A 104 6.82 -5.60 -16.99
N PHE A 105 6.44 -4.56 -16.26
CA PHE A 105 5.49 -4.62 -15.14
C PHE A 105 4.39 -3.57 -15.32
N LYS A 106 3.22 -3.84 -14.74
CA LYS A 106 2.08 -2.91 -14.64
C LYS A 106 1.47 -2.98 -13.24
N ASP A 107 0.62 -2.02 -12.90
CA ASP A 107 -0.19 -2.05 -11.68
C ASP A 107 -1.55 -2.76 -11.90
N GLU A 108 -2.21 -3.16 -10.81
CA GLU A 108 -3.56 -3.74 -10.79
C GLU A 108 -4.67 -2.68 -10.61
N GLY A 109 -4.35 -1.38 -10.76
CA GLY A 109 -5.21 -0.27 -10.39
C GLY A 109 -5.17 0.04 -8.89
N TYR A 110 -5.76 1.18 -8.50
CA TYR A 110 -5.62 1.77 -7.18
C TYR A 110 -6.92 1.68 -6.39
N GLN A 111 -6.78 1.41 -5.10
CA GLN A 111 -7.87 1.37 -4.14
C GLN A 111 -7.55 2.31 -2.99
N VAL A 112 -8.51 3.16 -2.63
CA VAL A 112 -8.44 4.00 -1.42
C VAL A 112 -9.25 3.31 -0.33
N GLN A 113 -8.71 3.31 0.89
CA GLN A 113 -9.32 2.65 2.04
C GLN A 113 -9.30 3.58 3.24
N ARG A 114 -10.40 3.62 3.99
CA ARG A 114 -10.54 4.29 5.28
C ARG A 114 -10.70 3.27 6.40
N TYR A 115 -10.00 3.55 7.50
CA TYR A 115 -10.17 2.92 8.80
C TYR A 115 -10.56 4.02 9.81
N ARG A 116 -11.64 3.83 10.56
CA ARG A 116 -12.05 4.63 11.71
C ARG A 116 -11.58 3.99 13.02
N ALA A 117 -11.73 4.69 14.13
CA ALA A 117 -11.52 4.10 15.45
C ALA A 117 -12.26 2.75 15.59
N GLY A 118 -11.54 1.69 16.00
CA GLY A 118 -12.04 0.32 16.10
C GLY A 118 -11.94 -0.52 14.82
N GLU A 119 -11.50 0.06 13.70
CA GLU A 119 -11.33 -0.62 12.41
C GLU A 119 -9.89 -1.10 12.19
N TYR A 120 -9.73 -2.20 11.45
CA TYR A 120 -8.49 -2.96 11.34
C TYR A 120 -8.46 -3.86 10.11
N TYR A 121 -7.30 -4.43 9.81
CA TYR A 121 -7.20 -5.60 8.94
C TYR A 121 -6.18 -6.55 9.57
N HIS A 122 -6.63 -7.73 10.01
CA HIS A 122 -5.78 -8.71 10.69
C HIS A 122 -4.70 -9.30 9.77
N TRP A 123 -3.83 -10.12 10.37
CA TRP A 123 -2.73 -10.78 9.69
C TRP A 123 -3.18 -11.47 8.40
N HIS A 124 -2.53 -11.11 7.30
CA HIS A 124 -2.78 -11.64 5.97
C HIS A 124 -1.55 -11.50 5.09
N ILE A 125 -1.63 -12.13 3.92
CA ILE A 125 -0.69 -11.96 2.82
C ILE A 125 -1.47 -11.48 1.59
N ASP A 126 -0.77 -10.81 0.69
CA ASP A 126 -1.39 -10.24 -0.51
C ASP A 126 -1.27 -11.13 -1.76
N SER A 127 -0.47 -12.20 -1.67
CA SER A 127 -0.39 -13.26 -2.66
C SER A 127 -1.40 -14.37 -2.39
N GLY A 128 -1.66 -15.18 -3.41
CA GLY A 128 -2.57 -16.32 -3.33
C GLY A 128 -2.53 -17.13 -4.62
N SER A 129 -3.54 -17.96 -4.86
CA SER A 129 -3.68 -18.66 -6.14
C SER A 129 -4.24 -17.74 -7.24
N HIS A 130 -4.34 -18.25 -8.47
CA HIS A 130 -4.98 -17.55 -9.61
C HIS A 130 -4.41 -16.14 -9.83
N GLU A 131 -5.26 -15.13 -10.02
CA GLU A 131 -4.83 -13.75 -10.27
C GLU A 131 -3.90 -13.20 -9.17
N LEU A 132 -4.13 -13.58 -7.90
CA LEU A 132 -3.29 -13.12 -6.79
C LEU A 132 -1.85 -13.66 -6.86
N SER A 133 -1.60 -14.72 -7.64
CA SER A 133 -0.25 -15.26 -7.85
C SER A 133 0.60 -14.38 -8.75
N GLN A 134 0.00 -13.41 -9.47
CA GLN A 134 0.72 -12.51 -10.37
C GLN A 134 1.43 -11.37 -9.64
N ARG A 135 1.05 -11.10 -8.39
CA ARG A 135 1.58 -9.99 -7.56
C ARG A 135 3.03 -10.24 -7.19
N GLN A 136 3.89 -9.27 -7.53
CA GLN A 136 5.33 -9.31 -7.27
C GLN A 136 5.79 -8.25 -6.27
N LEU A 137 5.03 -7.18 -6.08
CA LEU A 137 5.31 -6.12 -5.12
C LEU A 137 4.01 -5.46 -4.67
N VAL A 138 3.85 -5.20 -3.37
CA VAL A 138 2.80 -4.35 -2.82
C VAL A 138 3.30 -2.91 -2.80
N ALA A 139 2.43 -1.97 -3.16
CA ALA A 139 2.65 -0.55 -2.98
C ALA A 139 1.51 0.05 -2.14
N LEU A 140 1.85 0.60 -0.99
CA LEU A 140 0.91 1.21 -0.04
C LEU A 140 1.33 2.65 0.24
N TRP A 141 0.44 3.61 0.01
CA TRP A 141 0.62 5.00 0.42
C TRP A 141 -0.23 5.31 1.63
N TYR A 142 0.33 6.00 2.61
CA TYR A 142 -0.44 6.64 3.65
C TYR A 142 -0.91 8.02 3.16
N LEU A 143 -2.20 8.31 3.32
CA LEU A 143 -2.80 9.57 2.86
C LEU A 143 -2.97 10.58 4.00
N ASN A 144 -2.69 10.20 5.24
CA ASN A 144 -2.65 11.12 6.37
C ASN A 144 -1.71 10.61 7.46
N ASP A 145 -1.31 11.52 8.34
CA ASP A 145 -0.62 11.15 9.57
C ASP A 145 -1.59 10.46 10.52
N VAL A 146 -1.13 9.39 11.17
CA VAL A 146 -1.85 8.75 12.28
C VAL A 146 -0.90 8.76 13.49
N PRO A 147 -1.10 9.68 14.44
CA PRO A 147 -0.15 9.84 15.53
C PRO A 147 -0.13 8.65 16.49
N GLY A 148 -1.17 7.83 16.49
CA GLY A 148 -1.32 6.67 17.36
C GLY A 148 -2.03 7.01 18.68
N PRO A 149 -2.30 6.01 19.53
CA PRO A 149 -1.88 4.62 19.35
C PRO A 149 -2.67 3.89 18.24
N GLY A 150 -2.03 2.94 17.56
CA GLY A 150 -2.67 2.13 16.53
C GLY A 150 -2.60 2.73 15.12
N GLY A 151 -3.10 1.97 14.14
CA GLY A 151 -3.07 2.35 12.73
C GLY A 151 -1.76 2.03 12.01
N GLU A 152 -0.73 1.52 12.69
CA GLU A 152 0.50 1.07 12.06
C GLU A 152 0.27 -0.10 11.08
N THR A 153 1.19 -0.28 10.14
CA THR A 153 1.27 -1.51 9.35
C THR A 153 2.39 -2.37 9.93
N GLU A 154 2.01 -3.50 10.53
CA GLU A 154 2.95 -4.41 11.18
C GLU A 154 3.27 -5.60 10.29
N PHE A 155 4.52 -6.08 10.37
CA PHE A 155 5.05 -7.21 9.63
C PHE A 155 5.55 -8.28 10.60
N LEU A 156 4.90 -9.45 10.59
CA LEU A 156 5.04 -10.47 11.63
C LEU A 156 6.46 -11.04 11.69
N HIS A 157 7.02 -11.41 10.54
CA HIS A 157 8.29 -12.14 10.48
C HIS A 157 9.52 -11.24 10.69
N GLN A 158 9.40 -9.97 10.34
CA GLN A 158 10.46 -8.98 10.46
C GLN A 158 10.43 -8.28 11.83
N GLY A 159 9.30 -8.32 12.55
CA GLY A 159 9.14 -7.55 13.79
C GLY A 159 9.10 -6.04 13.55
N ILE A 160 8.68 -5.62 12.36
CA ILE A 160 8.66 -4.22 11.93
C ILE A 160 7.24 -3.65 12.07
N SER A 161 7.17 -2.40 12.52
CA SER A 161 5.93 -1.61 12.56
C SER A 161 6.16 -0.28 11.86
N VAL A 162 5.43 -0.02 10.78
CA VAL A 162 5.54 1.21 9.99
C VAL A 162 4.39 2.16 10.36
N ARG A 163 4.75 3.32 10.92
CA ARG A 163 3.80 4.37 11.26
C ARG A 163 3.25 5.08 10.00
N PRO A 164 1.95 5.37 9.95
CA PRO A 164 1.36 6.19 8.90
C PRO A 164 1.85 7.64 8.98
N GLU A 165 2.49 8.09 7.92
CA GLU A 165 2.92 9.48 7.72
C GLU A 165 2.45 9.92 6.34
N CYS A 166 1.82 11.10 6.26
CA CYS A 166 1.19 11.59 5.05
C CYS A 166 2.16 11.56 3.85
N GLY A 167 1.73 10.93 2.77
CA GLY A 167 2.46 10.82 1.52
C GLY A 167 3.60 9.79 1.53
N LYS A 168 3.87 9.10 2.64
CA LYS A 168 4.85 8.00 2.67
C LYS A 168 4.33 6.82 1.86
N LEU A 169 5.18 6.32 0.96
CA LEU A 169 5.01 5.05 0.24
C LEU A 169 5.77 3.95 0.98
N VAL A 170 5.17 2.78 1.09
CA VAL A 170 5.76 1.54 1.57
C VAL A 170 5.71 0.50 0.45
N LEU A 171 6.85 -0.14 0.17
CA LEU A 171 6.99 -1.22 -0.80
C LEU A 171 7.46 -2.49 -0.10
N PHE A 172 6.78 -3.61 -0.35
CA PHE A 172 7.16 -4.90 0.23
C PHE A 172 6.66 -6.08 -0.62
N PRO A 173 7.31 -7.25 -0.58
CA PRO A 173 6.84 -8.45 -1.26
C PRO A 173 5.46 -8.92 -0.75
N PRO A 174 4.55 -9.41 -1.62
CA PRO A 174 3.21 -9.86 -1.22
C PRO A 174 3.18 -11.29 -0.65
N PHE A 175 4.34 -11.91 -0.44
CA PHE A 175 4.47 -13.35 -0.18
C PHE A 175 4.32 -13.70 1.31
N TRP A 176 4.27 -15.01 1.60
CA TRP A 176 4.21 -15.54 2.97
C TRP A 176 5.32 -15.04 3.90
N THR A 177 6.43 -14.55 3.37
CA THR A 177 7.51 -13.94 4.14
C THR A 177 7.18 -12.55 4.70
N HIS A 178 6.09 -11.93 4.24
CA HIS A 178 5.67 -10.57 4.64
C HIS A 178 4.20 -10.57 5.06
N GLU A 179 3.83 -11.56 5.89
CA GLU A 179 2.54 -11.53 6.58
C GLU A 179 2.43 -10.25 7.40
N HIS A 180 1.39 -9.48 7.14
CA HIS A 180 1.24 -8.13 7.65
C HIS A 180 -0.20 -7.83 8.07
N ARG A 181 -0.39 -6.76 8.84
CA ARG A 181 -1.70 -6.30 9.30
C ARG A 181 -1.77 -4.78 9.38
N ALA A 182 -2.98 -4.24 9.30
CA ALA A 182 -3.27 -2.89 9.76
C ALA A 182 -3.73 -2.98 11.22
N VAL A 183 -2.91 -2.44 12.14
CA VAL A 183 -3.23 -2.36 13.56
C VAL A 183 -4.50 -1.54 13.75
N GLU A 184 -5.35 -1.97 14.68
CA GLU A 184 -6.60 -1.28 15.00
C GLU A 184 -6.34 0.20 15.28
N VAL A 185 -7.02 1.06 14.53
CA VAL A 185 -6.97 2.51 14.76
C VAL A 185 -7.69 2.79 16.09
N ARG A 186 -7.03 3.44 17.05
CA ARG A 186 -7.66 3.77 18.34
C ARG A 186 -8.34 5.13 18.34
N GLU A 187 -7.82 6.08 17.57
CA GLU A 187 -8.33 7.45 17.50
C GLU A 187 -8.26 7.99 16.07
N GLY A 188 -9.23 8.84 15.71
CA GLY A 188 -9.29 9.48 14.41
C GLY A 188 -9.61 8.52 13.26
N ALA A 189 -8.97 8.75 12.13
CA ALA A 189 -9.09 7.93 10.93
C ALA A 189 -7.73 7.75 10.24
N LYS A 190 -7.56 6.60 9.59
CA LYS A 190 -6.43 6.28 8.71
C LYS A 190 -6.95 6.13 7.30
N TYR A 191 -6.27 6.77 6.35
CA TYR A 191 -6.52 6.63 4.93
C TYR A 191 -5.27 6.09 4.25
N ILE A 192 -5.46 5.08 3.40
CA ILE A 192 -4.38 4.54 2.57
C ILE A 192 -4.85 4.41 1.12
N ALA A 193 -3.88 4.40 0.21
CA ALA A 193 -4.06 3.89 -1.13
C ALA A 193 -3.18 2.65 -1.33
N THR A 194 -3.68 1.66 -2.05
CA THR A 194 -2.93 0.41 -2.33
C THR A 194 -3.03 0.03 -3.80
N THR A 195 -1.96 -0.53 -4.33
CA THR A 195 -1.94 -1.31 -5.57
C THR A 195 -0.92 -2.44 -5.49
N TRP A 196 -0.90 -3.30 -6.51
CA TRP A 196 0.08 -4.35 -6.67
C TRP A 196 0.74 -4.27 -8.03
N VAL A 197 2.05 -4.53 -8.05
CA VAL A 197 2.84 -4.64 -9.27
C VAL A 197 2.79 -6.09 -9.75
N ILE A 198 2.36 -6.28 -11.00
CA ILE A 198 2.25 -7.57 -11.68
C ILE A 198 3.01 -7.55 -13.01
N PHE A 199 3.23 -8.73 -13.59
CA PHE A 199 3.76 -8.82 -14.95
C PHE A 199 2.81 -8.16 -15.96
N ALA A 200 3.38 -7.44 -16.94
CA ALA A 200 2.61 -6.75 -17.98
C ALA A 200 2.12 -7.69 -19.08
#